data_AF-A0A2N8N912-F1
#
_entry.id   AF-A0A2N8N912-F1
#
_cell.length_a   1.000
_cell.length_b   1.000
_cell.length_c   1.000
_cell.angle_alpha   90.00
_cell.angle_beta   90.00
_cell.angle_gamma   90.00
#
_symmetry.space_group_name_H-M   'P 1'
#
loop_
_entity.id
_entity.type
_entity.pdbx_description
1 polymer ?
#
loop_
_entity_poly.entity_id
_entity_poly.type
_entity_poly.pdbx_seq_one_letter_code
_entity_poly.pdbx_strand_id
1 'polypeptide(L)'
;MEDATKRCPYCGEEILSVAKKCKHCGEWLTDNAQEPEPQPTLPSEPIREPAPEPEQRKAQANERREAAPTSAPKRKLGFIEYYFIDPFIRQYAGFKGKMSRRQFWMGYLCLAMLLFTLFCIDLVTGLIFVCTLVGALAFAVPFAAAAVRRLHDAGLSGWWFFIQFVPIVGGVWLLVLLARKGETKAQKVESLLPTDAIAAVAMVLIVGVSIIWISIRSNDYRQTKNAVYEEAYRGTQEAIAAAEMEERNNDPNAIPDEVVDVANACSYYDNDRSLTANDFTLIARYNDAGRHCAYYTQKEYQVVLYQYNLENRKVRVIDLSKTKIYPKKEGQMEVTPVIFEVSQILVRGDRFYIIGSTNANAGGYIAYLIAYDTDYESFECLDYGVNIQLINDNRQAVVTHAKMIKEGESFADSEFKTWDETVNLP
;
A
#
# COMPACT_ATOMS: atom_id res chain seq x y z
N MET A 1 85.87 34.76 -24.28
CA MET A 1 84.70 35.64 -24.34
C MET A 1 83.66 35.01 -23.45
N GLU A 2 83.47 35.56 -22.25
CA GLU A 2 82.46 35.09 -21.32
C GLU A 2 81.12 35.70 -21.74
N ASP A 3 80.16 34.86 -22.13
CA ASP A 3 78.84 35.33 -22.56
C ASP A 3 78.07 35.88 -21.36
N ALA A 4 77.66 37.14 -21.42
CA ALA A 4 76.93 37.80 -20.34
C ALA A 4 75.58 37.12 -20.07
N THR A 5 75.33 36.73 -18.81
CA THR A 5 74.09 36.11 -18.33
C THR A 5 73.24 37.09 -17.49
N LYS A 6 71.93 36.85 -17.46
CA LYS A 6 70.94 37.54 -16.61
C LYS A 6 70.06 36.51 -15.92
N ARG A 7 69.39 36.86 -14.82
CA ARG A 7 68.43 35.95 -14.14
C ARG A 7 67.04 36.09 -14.71
N CYS A 8 66.33 34.98 -14.86
CA CYS A 8 64.94 34.97 -15.28
C CYS A 8 64.05 35.56 -14.17
N PRO A 9 63.23 36.59 -14.43
CA PRO A 9 62.34 37.19 -13.44
C PRO A 9 61.22 36.25 -12.95
N TYR A 10 60.93 35.17 -13.68
CA TYR A 10 59.84 34.25 -13.34
C TYR A 10 60.32 33.02 -12.55
N CYS A 11 61.53 32.51 -12.80
CA CYS A 11 62.03 31.29 -12.14
C CYS A 11 63.37 31.45 -11.43
N GLY A 12 64.05 32.59 -11.53
CA GLY A 12 65.29 32.89 -10.80
C GLY A 12 66.58 32.27 -11.36
N GLU A 13 66.47 31.36 -12.33
CA GLU A 13 67.60 30.68 -12.97
C GLU A 13 68.41 31.61 -13.89
N GLU A 14 69.70 31.33 -14.03
CA GLU A 14 70.60 32.09 -14.92
C GLU A 14 70.41 31.69 -16.39
N ILE A 15 70.21 32.70 -17.22
CA ILE A 15 69.98 32.57 -18.66
C ILE A 15 70.89 33.55 -19.42
N LEU A 16 71.11 33.31 -20.70
CA LEU A 16 71.87 34.24 -21.54
C LEU A 16 71.15 35.60 -21.63
N SER A 17 71.89 36.70 -21.59
CA SER A 17 71.35 38.07 -21.61
C SER A 17 70.47 38.37 -22.83
N VAL A 18 70.78 37.74 -23.96
CA VAL A 18 70.03 37.84 -25.24
C VAL A 18 68.81 36.90 -25.34
N ALA A 19 68.57 36.04 -24.34
CA ALA A 19 67.47 35.08 -24.40
C ALA A 19 66.11 35.79 -24.34
N LYS A 20 65.30 35.63 -25.41
CA LYS A 20 63.92 36.12 -25.51
C LYS A 20 62.90 35.21 -24.79
N LYS A 21 63.30 33.97 -24.50
CA LYS A 21 62.49 32.95 -23.83
C LYS A 21 63.36 32.15 -22.86
N CYS A 22 62.86 31.92 -21.65
CA CYS A 22 63.61 31.16 -20.65
C CYS A 22 63.65 29.66 -21.00
N LYS A 23 64.84 29.05 -20.97
CA LYS A 23 65.01 27.59 -21.21
C LYS A 23 64.46 26.74 -20.07
N HIS A 24 64.40 27.27 -18.85
CA HIS A 24 64.01 26.51 -17.66
C HIS A 24 62.50 26.52 -17.41
N CYS A 25 61.85 27.68 -17.46
CA CYS A 25 60.40 27.78 -17.24
C CYS A 25 59.56 27.94 -18.51
N GLY A 26 60.16 28.27 -19.65
CA GLY A 26 59.45 28.43 -20.92
C GLY A 26 58.70 29.76 -21.09
N GLU A 27 58.80 30.70 -20.15
CA GLU A 27 58.11 32.00 -20.22
C GLU A 27 58.85 33.01 -21.12
N TRP A 28 58.10 33.90 -21.78
CA TRP A 28 58.65 34.95 -22.66
C TRP A 28 59.05 36.20 -21.86
N LEU A 29 60.23 36.75 -22.14
CA LEU A 29 60.74 37.95 -21.48
C LEU A 29 60.46 39.14 -22.39
N THR A 30 59.28 39.76 -22.22
CA THR A 30 58.91 40.98 -22.97
C THR A 30 59.45 42.21 -22.26
N ASP A 31 60.42 42.90 -22.87
CA ASP A 31 60.90 44.20 -22.41
C ASP A 31 59.85 45.28 -22.72
N ASN A 32 59.42 46.06 -21.72
CA ASN A 32 58.95 47.45 -21.90
C ASN A 32 58.64 48.16 -20.57
N ALA A 33 59.33 49.29 -20.29
CA ALA A 33 58.84 50.43 -19.49
C ALA A 33 59.68 51.72 -19.76
N GLN A 34 58.99 52.86 -19.83
CA GLN A 34 59.30 54.28 -20.21
C GLN A 34 60.50 54.97 -19.50
N GLU A 35 61.11 56.14 -19.82
CA GLU A 35 60.99 57.38 -20.67
C GLU A 35 62.35 58.17 -20.49
N PRO A 36 62.60 59.45 -20.88
CA PRO A 36 62.42 60.27 -22.11
C PRO A 36 63.75 60.96 -22.60
N GLU A 37 63.85 61.58 -23.80
CA GLU A 37 64.76 62.75 -24.10
C GLU A 37 64.61 63.35 -25.55
N PRO A 38 65.19 64.54 -25.90
CA PRO A 38 64.49 65.71 -26.45
C PRO A 38 64.76 66.05 -27.95
N GLN A 39 63.99 67.01 -28.49
CA GLN A 39 64.14 67.57 -29.84
C GLN A 39 64.96 68.88 -29.88
N PRO A 40 65.73 69.16 -30.95
CA PRO A 40 66.36 70.46 -31.17
C PRO A 40 65.50 71.43 -32.01
N THR A 41 65.53 72.71 -31.62
CA THR A 41 64.85 73.90 -32.18
C THR A 41 65.60 74.59 -33.32
N LEU A 42 64.87 75.17 -34.30
CA LEU A 42 64.89 76.57 -34.82
C LEU A 42 64.22 76.66 -36.22
N PRO A 43 63.84 77.84 -36.77
CA PRO A 43 63.09 78.99 -36.23
C PRO A 43 61.85 79.38 -37.09
N SER A 44 61.06 80.30 -36.55
CA SER A 44 59.74 80.82 -36.97
C SER A 44 59.71 81.84 -38.13
N GLU A 45 58.58 81.87 -38.88
CA GLU A 45 58.08 83.04 -39.65
C GLU A 45 56.52 82.99 -39.79
N PRO A 46 55.82 84.07 -40.20
CA PRO A 46 54.82 84.71 -39.36
C PRO A 46 53.35 84.48 -39.77
N ILE A 47 52.47 84.88 -38.84
CA ILE A 47 51.02 84.71 -38.81
C ILE A 47 50.32 85.41 -40.00
N ARG A 48 49.46 84.66 -40.72
CA ARG A 48 48.32 85.19 -41.50
C ARG A 48 47.03 84.57 -40.97
N GLU A 49 46.02 85.42 -40.79
CA GLU A 49 44.67 85.10 -40.31
C GLU A 49 44.00 83.97 -41.12
N PRO A 50 43.24 83.04 -40.49
CA PRO A 50 42.40 82.13 -41.22
C PRO A 50 41.02 82.75 -41.52
N ALA A 51 40.73 82.81 -42.82
CA ALA A 51 39.40 82.97 -43.42
C ALA A 51 38.42 81.85 -42.96
N PRO A 52 37.09 82.05 -43.08
CA PRO A 52 36.09 81.18 -42.46
C PRO A 52 36.07 79.76 -43.04
N GLU A 53 36.03 78.77 -42.13
CA GLU A 53 36.04 77.34 -42.44
C GLU A 53 34.63 76.84 -42.87
N PRO A 54 34.51 76.01 -43.93
CA PRO A 54 33.23 75.67 -44.56
C PRO A 54 32.33 74.78 -43.70
N GLU A 55 31.03 75.04 -43.81
CA GLU A 55 29.89 74.46 -43.09
C GLU A 55 29.85 72.91 -43.05
N GLN A 56 30.53 72.26 -44.00
CA GLN A 56 30.67 70.80 -44.08
C GLN A 56 31.42 70.19 -42.87
N ARG A 57 32.32 70.93 -42.22
CA ARG A 57 33.09 70.41 -41.09
C ARG A 57 32.25 70.26 -39.81
N LYS A 58 31.21 71.08 -39.64
CA LYS A 58 30.28 70.99 -38.51
C LYS A 58 29.27 69.85 -38.67
N ALA A 59 28.88 69.54 -39.90
CA ALA A 59 28.03 68.37 -40.20
C ALA A 59 28.76 67.05 -39.88
N GLN A 60 30.03 66.93 -40.30
CA GLN A 60 30.84 65.72 -40.05
C GLN A 60 31.20 65.52 -38.56
N ALA A 61 31.30 66.60 -37.78
CA ALA A 61 31.56 66.52 -36.34
C ALA A 61 30.33 66.02 -35.55
N ASN A 62 29.12 66.34 -36.00
CA ASN A 62 27.88 65.81 -35.40
C ASN A 62 27.63 64.35 -35.77
N GLU A 63 27.88 63.95 -37.01
CA GLU A 63 27.76 62.54 -37.44
C GLU A 63 28.75 61.61 -36.71
N ARG A 64 29.94 62.10 -36.35
CA ARG A 64 30.94 61.31 -35.60
C ARG A 64 30.55 61.10 -34.12
N ARG A 65 29.65 61.91 -33.55
CA ARG A 65 29.18 61.75 -32.15
C ARG A 65 27.99 60.79 -32.02
N GLU A 66 27.28 60.50 -33.12
CA GLU A 66 26.20 59.52 -33.18
C GLU A 66 26.64 58.12 -33.68
N ALA A 67 27.95 57.89 -33.83
CA ALA A 67 28.49 56.56 -34.06
C ALA A 67 28.30 55.69 -32.80
N ALA A 68 27.17 54.99 -32.80
CA ALA A 68 26.76 53.92 -31.90
C ALA A 68 27.89 52.91 -31.59
N PRO A 69 27.84 52.23 -30.43
CA PRO A 69 28.82 51.21 -30.08
C PRO A 69 28.77 50.09 -31.10
N THR A 70 29.95 49.74 -31.62
CA THR A 70 30.23 48.63 -32.53
C THR A 70 29.39 47.41 -32.20
N SER A 71 28.37 47.13 -33.03
CA SER A 71 27.56 45.93 -32.91
C SER A 71 28.43 44.72 -33.25
N ALA A 72 28.86 44.00 -32.21
CA ALA A 72 29.49 42.69 -32.32
C ALA A 72 28.69 41.77 -33.26
N PRO A 73 29.34 40.85 -34.00
CA PRO A 73 28.66 39.98 -34.96
C PRO A 73 27.55 39.20 -34.25
N LYS A 74 26.33 39.23 -34.81
CA LYS A 74 25.17 38.47 -34.32
C LYS A 74 25.42 36.97 -34.48
N ARG A 75 26.14 36.36 -33.53
CA ARG A 75 26.27 34.91 -33.41
C ARG A 75 24.87 34.32 -33.25
N LYS A 76 24.51 33.32 -34.07
CA LYS A 76 23.31 32.51 -33.84
C LYS A 76 23.54 31.71 -32.56
N LEU A 77 22.85 32.07 -31.48
CA LEU A 77 22.92 31.34 -30.21
C LEU A 77 21.84 30.27 -30.16
N GLY A 78 22.21 29.08 -29.67
CA GLY A 78 21.26 28.02 -29.34
C GLY A 78 20.38 28.39 -28.14
N PHE A 79 19.32 27.61 -27.90
CA PHE A 79 18.38 27.83 -26.81
C PHE A 79 19.08 27.70 -25.44
N ILE A 80 19.78 26.59 -25.19
CA ILE A 80 20.47 26.39 -23.90
C ILE A 80 21.63 27.38 -23.77
N GLU A 81 22.31 27.69 -24.88
CA GLU A 81 23.40 28.67 -24.87
C GLU A 81 22.91 30.05 -24.40
N TYR A 82 21.80 30.55 -24.96
CA TYR A 82 21.26 31.87 -24.63
C TYR A 82 20.58 31.94 -23.25
N TYR A 83 19.78 30.91 -22.90
CA TYR A 83 18.97 30.94 -21.67
C TYR A 83 19.71 30.42 -20.45
N PHE A 84 20.69 29.52 -20.61
CA PHE A 84 21.38 28.88 -19.50
C PHE A 84 22.88 29.19 -19.47
N ILE A 85 23.63 28.88 -20.53
CA ILE A 85 25.10 29.00 -20.53
C ILE A 85 25.54 30.46 -20.36
N ASP A 86 24.98 31.39 -21.13
CA ASP A 86 25.31 32.80 -21.04
C ASP A 86 25.06 33.39 -19.64
N PRO A 87 23.84 33.28 -19.07
CA PRO A 87 23.57 33.89 -17.77
C PRO A 87 24.14 33.13 -16.58
N PHE A 88 24.23 31.79 -16.59
CA PHE A 88 24.63 31.00 -15.42
C PHE A 88 26.08 30.50 -15.46
N ILE A 89 26.69 30.37 -16.65
CA ILE A 89 28.07 29.89 -16.80
C ILE A 89 29.02 31.04 -17.19
N ARG A 90 28.72 31.78 -18.26
CA ARG A 90 29.60 32.89 -18.71
C ARG A 90 29.54 34.10 -17.79
N GLN A 91 28.35 34.43 -17.27
CA GLN A 91 28.13 35.53 -16.32
C GLN A 91 27.90 35.01 -14.88
N TYR A 92 28.68 34.02 -14.46
CA TYR A 92 28.49 33.28 -13.20
C TYR A 92 28.33 34.19 -11.96
N ALA A 93 29.21 35.19 -11.78
CA ALA A 93 29.13 36.18 -10.70
C ALA A 93 28.92 37.63 -11.24
N GLY A 94 28.30 37.75 -12.41
CA GLY A 94 28.05 39.04 -13.06
C GLY A 94 26.76 39.69 -12.57
N PHE A 95 26.84 40.57 -11.56
CA PHE A 95 25.67 41.29 -11.03
C PHE A 95 25.28 42.54 -11.83
N LYS A 96 26.18 43.01 -12.70
CA LYS A 96 25.96 44.19 -13.54
C LYS A 96 25.20 43.83 -14.81
N GLY A 97 24.33 44.73 -15.26
CA GLY A 97 23.53 44.58 -16.47
C GLY A 97 22.04 44.37 -16.22
N LYS A 98 21.29 44.21 -17.31
CA LYS A 98 19.84 43.99 -17.32
C LYS A 98 19.54 42.65 -17.98
N MET A 99 18.56 41.92 -17.45
CA MET A 99 18.13 40.63 -17.98
C MET A 99 16.63 40.65 -18.26
N SER A 100 16.22 40.31 -19.49
CA SER A 100 14.81 40.33 -19.86
C SER A 100 14.00 39.26 -19.10
N ARG A 101 12.70 39.51 -18.90
CA ARG A 101 11.79 38.57 -18.21
C ARG A 101 11.81 37.17 -18.80
N ARG A 102 11.71 37.06 -20.13
CA ARG A 102 11.71 35.76 -20.82
C ARG A 102 13.03 35.03 -20.63
N GLN A 103 14.15 35.76 -20.69
CA GLN A 103 15.47 35.16 -20.50
C GLN A 103 15.63 34.58 -19.09
N PHE A 104 15.19 35.33 -18.07
CA PHE A 104 15.24 34.90 -16.67
C PHE A 104 14.41 33.64 -16.43
N TRP A 105 13.13 33.64 -16.82
CA TRP A 105 12.24 32.51 -16.52
C TRP A 105 12.58 31.24 -17.30
N MET A 106 12.98 31.35 -18.58
CA MET A 106 13.42 30.16 -19.33
C MET A 106 14.76 29.63 -18.79
N GLY A 107 15.67 30.51 -18.37
CA GLY A 107 16.92 30.12 -17.72
C GLY A 107 16.69 29.44 -16.37
N TYR A 108 15.76 29.95 -15.56
CA TYR A 108 15.32 29.31 -14.33
C TYR A 108 14.72 27.93 -14.58
N LEU A 109 13.88 27.76 -15.62
CA LEU A 109 13.36 26.45 -16.00
C LEU A 109 14.46 25.46 -16.38
N CYS A 110 15.48 25.89 -17.14
CA CYS A 110 16.64 25.04 -17.45
C CYS A 110 17.39 24.62 -16.18
N LEU A 111 17.62 25.55 -15.25
CA LEU A 111 18.25 25.26 -13.97
C LEU A 111 17.41 24.28 -13.13
N ALA A 112 16.10 24.47 -13.08
CA ALA A 112 15.18 23.59 -12.36
C ALA A 112 15.20 22.17 -12.94
N MET A 113 15.21 22.01 -14.26
CA MET A 113 15.31 20.69 -14.91
C MET A 113 16.65 20.00 -14.63
N LEU A 114 17.75 20.75 -14.63
CA LEU A 114 19.07 20.23 -14.26
C LEU A 114 19.08 19.73 -12.81
N LEU A 115 18.61 20.55 -11.86
CA LEU A 115 18.53 20.16 -10.44
C LEU A 115 17.60 18.96 -10.23
N PHE A 116 16.49 18.89 -10.97
CA PHE A 116 15.58 17.73 -10.92
C PHE A 116 16.26 16.45 -11.43
N THR A 117 17.09 16.54 -12.47
CA THR A 117 17.85 15.39 -12.97
C THR A 117 18.89 14.93 -11.94
N LEU A 118 19.59 15.87 -11.28
CA LEU A 118 20.50 15.53 -10.17
C LEU A 118 19.76 14.86 -9.00
N PHE A 119 18.55 15.31 -8.70
CA PHE A 119 17.71 14.70 -7.69
C PHE A 119 17.31 13.26 -8.05
N CYS A 120 16.92 13.00 -9.31
CA CYS A 120 16.67 11.64 -9.78
C CYS A 120 17.92 10.75 -9.64
N ILE A 121 19.11 11.29 -9.92
CA ILE A 121 20.38 10.56 -9.73
C ILE A 121 20.62 10.24 -8.24
N ASP A 122 20.38 11.17 -7.32
CA ASP A 122 20.49 10.90 -5.88
C ASP A 122 19.55 9.78 -5.42
N LEU A 123 18.31 9.75 -5.93
CA LEU A 123 17.34 8.70 -5.60
C LEU A 123 17.78 7.32 -6.10
N VAL A 124 18.38 7.25 -7.30
CA VAL A 124 18.85 6.00 -7.87
C VAL A 124 20.14 5.50 -7.20
N THR A 125 21.07 6.40 -6.93
CA THR A 125 22.36 6.06 -6.32
C THR A 125 22.29 5.85 -4.81
N GLY A 126 21.22 6.34 -4.17
CA GLY A 126 21.08 6.31 -2.71
C GLY A 126 21.96 7.33 -1.99
N LEU A 127 22.48 8.34 -2.70
CA LEU A 127 23.42 9.33 -2.17
C LEU A 127 22.77 10.43 -1.30
N ILE A 128 21.55 10.24 -0.80
CA ILE A 128 20.86 11.13 0.16
C ILE A 128 21.03 12.62 -0.22
N PHE A 129 20.58 13.02 -1.41
CA PHE A 129 20.60 14.41 -1.90
C PHE A 129 21.97 15.06 -2.09
N VAL A 130 23.09 14.32 -2.03
CA VAL A 130 24.43 14.91 -2.16
C VAL A 130 24.63 15.60 -3.52
N CYS A 131 24.23 14.98 -4.64
CA CYS A 131 24.41 15.57 -5.96
C CYS A 131 23.57 16.84 -6.13
N THR A 132 22.32 16.79 -5.65
CA THR A 132 21.40 17.93 -5.65
C THR A 132 21.92 19.07 -4.79
N LEU A 133 22.48 18.78 -3.61
CA LEU A 133 23.05 19.78 -2.71
C LEU A 133 24.25 20.47 -3.34
N VAL A 134 25.18 19.70 -3.91
CA VAL A 134 26.36 20.24 -4.61
C VAL A 134 25.92 21.11 -5.80
N GLY A 135 24.97 20.64 -6.60
CA GLY A 135 24.41 21.42 -7.72
C GLY A 135 23.73 22.71 -7.24
N ALA A 136 22.91 22.66 -6.20
CA ALA A 136 22.21 23.82 -5.66
C ALA A 136 23.20 24.88 -5.14
N LEU A 137 24.25 24.46 -4.42
CA LEU A 137 25.30 25.37 -3.94
C LEU A 137 26.11 25.97 -5.10
N ALA A 138 26.48 25.14 -6.09
CA ALA A 138 27.21 25.59 -7.27
C ALA A 138 26.42 26.61 -8.10
N PHE A 139 25.08 26.51 -8.16
CA PHE A 139 24.23 27.44 -8.91
C PHE A 139 23.56 28.53 -8.07
N ALA A 140 23.79 28.57 -6.75
CA ALA A 140 23.23 29.60 -5.87
C ALA A 140 23.71 31.02 -6.25
N VAL A 141 25.02 31.17 -6.47
CA VAL A 141 25.63 32.45 -6.87
C VAL A 141 25.11 32.94 -8.24
N PRO A 142 25.14 32.14 -9.31
CA PRO A 142 24.65 32.60 -10.61
C PRO A 142 23.14 32.83 -10.63
N PHE A 143 22.35 32.08 -9.84
CA PHE A 143 20.93 32.38 -9.66
C PHE A 143 20.72 33.75 -9.02
N ALA A 144 21.45 34.06 -7.95
CA ALA A 144 21.39 35.39 -7.32
C ALA A 144 21.83 36.49 -8.30
N ALA A 145 22.90 36.28 -9.06
CA ALA A 145 23.37 37.23 -10.06
C ALA A 145 22.33 37.47 -11.18
N ALA A 146 21.66 36.42 -11.66
CA ALA A 146 20.59 36.53 -12.64
C ALA A 146 19.35 37.25 -12.07
N ALA A 147 18.96 36.95 -10.83
CA ALA A 147 17.85 37.62 -10.16
C ALA A 147 18.12 39.11 -9.95
N VAL A 148 19.34 39.48 -9.56
CA VAL A 148 19.76 40.89 -9.42
C VAL A 148 19.73 41.62 -10.77
N ARG A 149 20.28 41.04 -11.85
CA ARG A 149 20.19 41.62 -13.21
C ARG A 149 18.74 41.78 -13.67
N ARG A 150 17.86 40.88 -13.25
CA ARG A 150 16.43 40.95 -13.55
C ARG A 150 15.71 42.04 -12.75
N LEU A 151 16.06 42.23 -11.47
CA LEU A 151 15.57 43.34 -10.66
C LEU A 151 16.02 44.69 -11.25
N HIS A 152 17.27 44.80 -11.68
CA HIS A 152 17.78 46.00 -12.37
C HIS A 152 17.03 46.29 -13.67
N ASP A 153 16.62 45.26 -14.40
CA ASP A 153 15.79 45.40 -15.61
C ASP A 153 14.37 45.90 -15.31
N ALA A 154 13.84 45.64 -14.11
CA ALA A 154 12.57 46.16 -13.63
C ALA A 154 12.69 47.55 -12.96
N GLY A 155 13.87 48.19 -13.03
CA GLY A 155 14.13 49.50 -12.41
C GLY A 155 14.30 49.44 -10.90
N LEU A 156 14.50 48.25 -10.31
CA LEU A 156 14.65 48.04 -8.88
C LEU A 156 16.12 47.79 -8.51
N SER A 157 16.55 48.17 -7.31
CA SER A 157 17.88 47.85 -6.80
C SER A 157 18.03 46.35 -6.52
N GLY A 158 19.22 45.79 -6.77
CA GLY A 158 19.53 44.38 -6.45
C GLY A 158 19.33 43.99 -4.98
N TRP A 159 19.35 44.95 -4.06
CA TRP A 159 19.04 44.76 -2.63
C TRP A 159 17.67 44.13 -2.37
N TRP A 160 16.71 44.30 -3.26
CA TRP A 160 15.39 43.66 -3.14
C TRP A 160 15.46 42.13 -3.19
N PHE A 161 16.57 41.53 -3.65
CA PHE A 161 16.79 40.09 -3.61
C PHE A 161 16.79 39.53 -2.18
N PHE A 162 17.31 40.27 -1.20
CA PHE A 162 17.41 39.82 0.19
C PHE A 162 16.05 39.69 0.89
N ILE A 163 14.96 40.20 0.30
CA ILE A 163 13.63 40.02 0.87
C ILE A 163 13.23 38.54 0.95
N GLN A 164 13.85 37.66 0.16
CA GLN A 164 13.67 36.21 0.25
C GLN A 164 13.94 35.65 1.66
N PHE A 165 14.82 36.28 2.46
CA PHE A 165 15.10 35.84 3.83
C PHE A 165 13.98 36.15 4.82
N VAL A 166 12.98 36.95 4.44
CA VAL A 166 11.76 37.15 5.23
C VAL A 166 10.84 35.95 5.03
N PRO A 167 10.52 35.18 6.09
CA PRO A 167 9.71 33.97 5.95
C PRO A 167 8.30 34.29 5.45
N ILE A 168 7.73 33.36 4.68
CA ILE A 168 6.37 33.38 4.10
C ILE A 168 6.16 34.47 3.04
N VAL A 169 6.28 35.74 3.42
CA VAL A 169 5.96 36.89 2.54
C VAL A 169 7.10 37.20 1.57
N GLY A 170 8.35 36.99 1.99
CA GLY A 170 9.54 37.39 1.26
C GLY A 170 9.69 36.73 -0.12
N GLY A 171 9.56 35.40 -0.17
CA GLY A 171 9.64 34.66 -1.42
C GLY A 171 8.54 35.03 -2.42
N VAL A 172 7.29 35.15 -1.93
CA VAL A 172 6.14 35.55 -2.76
C VAL A 172 6.35 36.96 -3.32
N TRP A 173 6.81 37.89 -2.49
CA TRP A 173 7.08 39.25 -2.92
C TRP A 173 8.20 39.33 -3.96
N LEU A 174 9.32 38.62 -3.73
CA LEU A 174 10.43 38.57 -4.69
C LEU A 174 9.98 38.00 -6.04
N LEU A 175 9.12 36.97 -6.04
CA LEU A 175 8.54 36.41 -7.25
C LEU A 175 7.73 37.47 -8.02
N VAL A 176 6.89 38.24 -7.33
CA VAL A 176 6.14 39.36 -7.93
C VAL A 176 7.08 40.38 -8.55
N LEU A 177 8.16 40.77 -7.85
CA LEU A 177 9.15 41.71 -8.37
C LEU A 177 9.85 41.17 -9.63
N LEU A 178 10.22 39.89 -9.65
CA LEU A 178 10.85 39.22 -10.80
C LEU A 178 9.89 39.05 -11.99
N ALA A 179 8.57 39.07 -11.75
CA ALA A 179 7.54 38.96 -12.79
C ALA A 179 7.15 40.31 -13.45
N ARG A 180 7.47 41.45 -12.82
CA ARG A 180 7.13 42.80 -13.32
C ARG A 180 7.61 43.07 -14.75
N LYS A 181 6.96 43.96 -15.49
CA LYS A 181 7.47 44.33 -16.82
C LYS A 181 8.80 45.07 -16.67
N GLY A 182 9.84 44.62 -17.38
CA GLY A 182 11.13 45.31 -17.45
C GLY A 182 11.29 46.09 -18.74
N GLU A 183 12.41 46.81 -18.85
CA GLU A 183 12.73 47.67 -19.99
C GLU A 183 13.33 46.89 -21.17
N THR A 184 14.05 45.79 -20.91
CA THR A 184 14.75 45.03 -21.95
C THR A 184 13.83 44.04 -22.67
N LYS A 185 13.77 44.14 -23.99
CA LYS A 185 13.08 43.15 -24.84
C LYS A 185 13.95 41.91 -25.05
N ALA A 186 13.35 40.73 -24.95
CA ALA A 186 14.05 39.48 -25.20
C ALA A 186 14.41 39.33 -26.69
N GLN A 187 15.59 38.78 -26.97
CA GLN A 187 15.98 38.43 -28.34
C GLN A 187 15.11 37.27 -28.83
N LYS A 188 14.69 37.32 -30.10
CA LYS A 188 14.02 36.20 -30.76
C LYS A 188 15.08 35.13 -31.06
N VAL A 189 15.09 34.08 -30.24
CA VAL A 189 15.94 32.90 -30.45
C VAL A 189 15.31 32.06 -31.57
N GLU A 190 16.11 31.71 -32.59
CA GLU A 190 15.73 30.80 -33.68
C GLU A 190 15.62 29.37 -33.12
N SER A 191 14.76 28.53 -33.69
CA SER A 191 14.32 27.25 -33.13
C SER A 191 15.46 26.31 -32.68
N LEU A 192 15.18 25.55 -31.62
CA LEU A 192 15.99 24.52 -30.93
C LEU A 192 17.16 23.99 -31.78
N LEU A 193 18.40 24.28 -31.39
CA LEU A 193 19.58 23.73 -32.04
C LEU A 193 19.65 22.22 -31.76
N PRO A 194 20.18 21.36 -32.65
CA PRO A 194 20.29 19.91 -32.41
C PRO A 194 20.97 19.56 -31.07
N THR A 195 21.93 20.37 -30.62
CA THR A 195 22.56 20.20 -29.29
C THR A 195 21.58 20.36 -28.13
N ASP A 196 20.62 21.29 -28.26
CA ASP A 196 19.60 21.54 -27.24
C ASP A 196 18.61 20.37 -27.18
N ALA A 197 18.27 19.78 -28.33
CA ALA A 197 17.42 18.60 -28.42
C ALA A 197 18.07 17.38 -27.77
N ILE A 198 19.37 17.14 -28.01
CA ILE A 198 20.12 16.04 -27.41
C ILE A 198 20.13 16.16 -25.87
N ALA A 199 20.40 17.35 -25.34
CA ALA A 199 20.41 17.57 -23.90
C ALA A 199 19.03 17.34 -23.25
N ALA A 200 17.95 17.80 -23.90
CA ALA A 200 16.59 17.55 -23.42
C ALA A 200 16.23 16.06 -23.42
N VAL A 201 16.56 15.34 -24.50
CA VAL A 201 16.33 13.89 -24.59
C VAL A 201 17.14 13.15 -23.52
N ALA A 202 18.41 13.51 -23.31
CA ALA A 202 19.22 12.91 -22.26
C ALA A 202 18.61 13.10 -20.86
N MET A 203 18.14 14.30 -20.52
CA MET A 203 17.46 14.55 -19.24
C MET A 203 16.19 13.69 -19.09
N VAL A 204 15.37 13.60 -20.14
CA VAL A 204 14.14 12.79 -20.12
C VAL A 204 14.46 11.31 -19.95
N LEU A 205 15.49 10.80 -20.63
CA LEU A 205 15.92 9.41 -20.49
C LEU A 205 16.44 9.12 -19.07
N ILE A 206 17.26 9.99 -18.50
CA ILE A 206 17.76 9.81 -17.12
C ILE A 206 16.60 9.78 -16.12
N VAL A 207 15.66 10.72 -16.23
CA VAL A 207 14.47 10.76 -15.39
C VAL A 207 13.62 9.49 -15.58
N GLY A 208 13.37 9.10 -16.82
CA GLY A 208 12.58 7.90 -17.14
C GLY A 208 13.21 6.62 -16.58
N VAL A 209 14.51 6.42 -16.78
CA VAL A 209 15.26 5.28 -16.23
C VAL A 209 15.23 5.30 -14.70
N SER A 210 15.35 6.48 -14.09
CA SER A 210 15.29 6.63 -12.63
C SER A 210 13.93 6.21 -12.07
N ILE A 211 12.84 6.64 -12.71
CA ILE A 211 11.47 6.27 -12.31
C ILE A 211 11.24 4.76 -12.45
N ILE A 212 11.69 4.16 -13.54
CA ILE A 212 11.58 2.71 -13.77
C ILE A 212 12.36 1.95 -12.69
N TRP A 213 13.60 2.36 -12.42
CA TRP A 213 14.44 1.72 -11.41
C TRP A 213 13.83 1.80 -10.00
N ILE A 214 13.31 2.97 -9.61
CA ILE A 214 12.60 3.15 -8.33
C ILE A 214 11.35 2.27 -8.28
N SER A 215 10.61 2.16 -9.38
CA SER A 215 9.39 1.34 -9.45
C SER A 215 9.70 -0.15 -9.26
N ILE A 216 10.75 -0.66 -9.93
CA ILE A 216 11.22 -2.04 -9.76
C ILE A 216 11.65 -2.28 -8.32
N ARG A 217 12.53 -1.42 -7.78
CA ARG A 217 13.03 -1.55 -6.40
C ARG A 217 11.91 -1.48 -5.36
N SER A 218 10.92 -0.62 -5.56
CA SER A 218 9.76 -0.53 -4.68
C SER A 218 8.87 -1.77 -4.76
N ASN A 219 8.78 -2.42 -5.92
CA ASN A 219 8.01 -3.64 -6.08
C ASN A 219 8.67 -4.81 -5.34
N ASP A 220 9.99 -5.00 -5.50
CA ASP A 220 10.74 -6.04 -4.80
C ASP A 220 10.68 -5.88 -3.28
N TYR A 221 10.78 -4.64 -2.79
CA TYR A 221 10.62 -4.32 -1.37
C TYR A 221 9.21 -4.69 -0.86
N ARG A 222 8.16 -4.47 -1.66
CA ARG A 222 6.79 -4.86 -1.28
C ARG A 222 6.63 -6.37 -1.24
N GLN A 223 7.17 -7.09 -2.22
CA GLN A 223 7.08 -8.56 -2.28
C GLN A 223 7.77 -9.21 -1.08
N THR A 224 9.03 -8.85 -0.83
CA THR A 224 9.81 -9.39 0.30
C THR A 224 9.14 -9.12 1.64
N LYS A 225 8.65 -7.90 1.84
CA LYS A 225 7.90 -7.53 3.03
C LYS A 225 6.65 -8.40 3.22
N ASN A 226 5.84 -8.57 2.18
CA ASN A 226 4.61 -9.35 2.28
C ASN A 226 4.89 -10.84 2.60
N ALA A 227 5.92 -11.43 2.00
CA ALA A 227 6.31 -12.80 2.27
C ALA A 227 6.67 -13.03 3.76
N VAL A 228 7.41 -12.10 4.37
CA VAL A 228 7.77 -12.17 5.80
C VAL A 228 6.53 -12.05 6.69
N TYR A 229 5.59 -11.15 6.36
CA TYR A 229 4.35 -11.00 7.12
C TYR A 229 3.46 -12.26 7.02
N GLU A 230 3.38 -12.87 5.84
CA GLU A 230 2.58 -14.07 5.62
C GLU A 230 3.15 -15.29 6.37
N GLU A 231 4.47 -15.47 6.37
CA GLU A 231 5.13 -16.52 7.14
C GLU A 231 4.93 -16.35 8.65
N ALA A 232 5.08 -15.13 9.16
CA ALA A 232 4.83 -14.82 10.57
C ALA A 232 3.37 -15.10 10.97
N TYR A 233 2.41 -14.69 10.13
CA TYR A 233 0.98 -14.91 10.39
C TYR A 233 0.63 -16.40 10.39
N ARG A 234 1.15 -17.16 9.43
CA ARG A 234 0.93 -18.62 9.35
C ARG A 234 1.44 -19.33 10.60
N GLY A 235 2.65 -19.01 11.06
CA GLY A 235 3.20 -19.60 12.28
C GLY A 235 2.35 -19.33 13.52
N THR A 236 1.78 -18.11 13.65
CA THR A 236 0.86 -17.81 14.75
C THR A 236 -0.46 -18.57 14.67
N GLN A 237 -1.01 -18.75 13.47
CA GLN A 237 -2.26 -19.50 13.26
C GLN A 237 -2.08 -20.98 13.56
N GLU A 238 -0.98 -21.59 13.12
CA GLU A 238 -0.65 -22.99 13.43
C GLU A 238 -0.51 -23.21 14.94
N ALA A 239 0.11 -22.28 15.68
CA ALA A 239 0.24 -22.35 17.13
C ALA A 239 -1.11 -22.22 17.86
N ILE A 240 -1.98 -21.31 17.41
CA ILE A 240 -3.34 -21.16 17.97
C ILE A 240 -4.15 -22.43 17.71
N ALA A 241 -4.16 -22.93 16.47
CA ALA A 241 -4.89 -24.14 16.11
C ALA A 241 -4.40 -25.37 16.92
N ALA A 242 -3.09 -25.48 17.16
CA ALA A 242 -2.53 -26.53 18.00
C ALA A 242 -2.99 -26.42 19.47
N ALA A 243 -3.01 -25.20 20.03
CA ALA A 243 -3.49 -24.95 21.39
C ALA A 243 -5.00 -25.24 21.53
N GLU A 244 -5.82 -24.81 20.57
CA GLU A 244 -7.25 -25.12 20.54
C GLU A 244 -7.52 -26.62 20.40
N MET A 245 -6.71 -27.34 19.61
CA MET A 245 -6.80 -28.80 19.47
C MET A 245 -6.43 -29.51 20.77
N GLU A 246 -5.39 -29.04 21.47
CA GLU A 246 -5.00 -29.58 22.79
C GLU A 246 -6.07 -29.33 23.85
N GLU A 247 -6.67 -28.14 23.87
CA GLU A 247 -7.79 -27.81 24.76
C GLU A 247 -9.02 -28.69 24.47
N ARG A 248 -9.39 -28.87 23.20
CA ARG A 248 -10.49 -29.75 22.78
C ARG A 248 -10.24 -31.21 23.17
N ASN A 249 -9.03 -31.73 22.96
CA ASN A 249 -8.69 -33.11 23.30
C ASN A 249 -8.70 -33.37 24.82
N ASN A 250 -8.46 -32.34 25.62
CA ASN A 250 -8.44 -32.42 27.07
C ASN A 250 -9.80 -32.13 27.73
N ASP A 251 -10.76 -31.56 27.00
CA ASP A 251 -12.14 -31.41 27.51
C ASP A 251 -12.82 -32.78 27.51
N PRO A 252 -13.13 -33.36 28.68
CA PRO A 252 -13.84 -34.62 28.72
C PRO A 252 -15.18 -34.52 28.00
N ASN A 253 -15.87 -33.38 27.95
CA ASN A 253 -17.18 -33.26 27.32
C ASN A 253 -17.12 -32.88 25.84
N ALA A 254 -15.92 -32.74 25.24
CA ALA A 254 -15.79 -32.48 23.82
C ALA A 254 -16.43 -33.60 23.00
N ILE A 255 -17.11 -33.20 21.93
CA ILE A 255 -17.74 -34.14 21.01
C ILE A 255 -16.66 -34.67 20.07
N PRO A 256 -16.41 -35.99 20.04
CA PRO A 256 -15.34 -36.56 19.24
C PRO A 256 -15.55 -36.31 17.74
N ASP A 257 -14.48 -35.97 17.02
CA ASP A 257 -14.54 -35.73 15.57
C ASP A 257 -15.07 -36.98 14.83
N GLU A 258 -14.79 -38.19 15.33
CA GLU A 258 -15.31 -39.42 14.72
C GLU A 258 -16.85 -39.49 14.72
N VAL A 259 -17.51 -38.92 15.74
CA VAL A 259 -18.99 -38.83 15.81
C VAL A 259 -19.50 -37.89 14.73
N VAL A 260 -18.83 -36.74 14.55
CA VAL A 260 -19.19 -35.74 13.54
C VAL A 260 -18.98 -36.30 12.13
N ASP A 261 -17.87 -36.99 11.88
CA ASP A 261 -17.54 -37.62 10.60
C ASP A 261 -18.57 -38.69 10.21
N VAL A 262 -18.89 -39.59 11.15
CA VAL A 262 -19.89 -40.64 10.92
C VAL A 262 -21.28 -40.03 10.71
N ALA A 263 -21.62 -38.97 11.45
CA ALA A 263 -22.89 -38.28 11.25
C ALA A 263 -22.99 -37.60 9.88
N ASN A 264 -21.93 -36.94 9.41
CA ASN A 264 -21.86 -36.37 8.07
C ASN A 264 -21.95 -37.45 6.98
N ALA A 265 -21.31 -38.61 7.18
CA ALA A 265 -21.40 -39.74 6.27
C ALA A 265 -22.78 -40.41 6.24
N CYS A 266 -23.53 -40.36 7.35
CA CYS A 266 -24.85 -40.97 7.50
C CYS A 266 -26.03 -40.00 7.32
N SER A 267 -25.77 -38.71 7.06
CA SER A 267 -26.83 -37.71 6.93
C SER A 267 -27.81 -38.11 5.82
N TYR A 268 -29.07 -38.33 6.19
CA TYR A 268 -30.13 -38.73 5.26
C TYR A 268 -30.69 -37.53 4.48
N TYR A 269 -30.53 -36.32 5.01
CA TYR A 269 -30.94 -35.08 4.37
C TYR A 269 -29.73 -34.45 3.70
N ASP A 270 -29.78 -34.39 2.38
CA ASP A 270 -28.82 -33.76 1.46
C ASP A 270 -28.97 -32.23 1.54
N ASN A 271 -28.83 -31.70 2.75
CA ASN A 271 -28.71 -30.26 2.97
C ASN A 271 -27.22 -29.97 2.86
N ASP A 272 -26.81 -29.05 1.98
CA ASP A 272 -25.42 -28.64 1.69
C ASP A 272 -24.58 -28.16 2.92
N ARG A 273 -25.09 -28.33 4.14
CA ARG A 273 -24.45 -27.96 5.40
C ARG A 273 -23.79 -29.18 6.04
N SER A 274 -22.46 -29.13 6.17
CA SER A 274 -21.72 -30.05 7.02
C SER A 274 -22.04 -29.82 8.51
N LEU A 275 -22.33 -30.90 9.22
CA LEU A 275 -22.51 -30.89 10.67
C LEU A 275 -21.17 -30.66 11.35
N THR A 276 -21.20 -29.89 12.44
CA THR A 276 -20.05 -29.57 13.29
C THR A 276 -20.29 -30.08 14.71
N ALA A 277 -19.24 -30.14 15.55
CA ALA A 277 -19.38 -30.53 16.96
C ALA A 277 -20.46 -29.73 17.71
N ASN A 278 -20.71 -28.47 17.34
CA ASN A 278 -21.73 -27.63 17.98
C ASN A 278 -23.18 -28.08 17.71
N ASP A 279 -23.40 -28.90 16.69
CA ASP A 279 -24.73 -29.38 16.29
C ASP A 279 -25.17 -30.61 17.10
N PHE A 280 -24.26 -31.16 17.92
CA PHE A 280 -24.51 -32.33 18.75
C PHE A 280 -24.63 -31.97 20.23
N THR A 281 -25.23 -32.88 21.00
CA THR A 281 -25.36 -32.80 22.46
C THR A 281 -25.02 -34.17 23.06
N LEU A 282 -24.22 -34.17 24.12
CA LEU A 282 -23.97 -35.35 24.93
C LEU A 282 -25.22 -35.68 25.76
N ILE A 283 -25.78 -36.86 25.57
CA ILE A 283 -26.96 -37.36 26.32
C ILE A 283 -26.51 -38.03 27.62
N ALA A 284 -25.57 -38.97 27.52
CA ALA A 284 -25.08 -39.74 28.65
C ALA A 284 -23.66 -40.23 28.40
N ARG A 285 -22.91 -40.42 29.49
CA ARG A 285 -21.60 -41.06 29.47
C ARG A 285 -21.54 -42.13 30.54
N TYR A 286 -21.13 -43.32 30.15
CA TYR A 286 -20.88 -44.45 31.03
C TYR A 286 -19.39 -44.74 31.07
N ASN A 287 -18.85 -44.87 32.28
CA ASN A 287 -17.44 -45.17 32.53
C ASN A 287 -17.31 -46.19 33.68
N ASP A 288 -18.09 -47.27 33.59
CA ASP A 288 -18.17 -48.33 34.58
C ASP A 288 -17.44 -49.58 34.07
N ALA A 289 -17.13 -50.54 34.96
CA ALA A 289 -16.32 -51.73 34.66
C ALA A 289 -16.82 -52.64 33.51
N GLY A 290 -18.03 -52.39 32.97
CA GLY A 290 -18.57 -53.06 31.78
C GLY A 290 -19.04 -52.13 30.66
N ARG A 291 -19.02 -50.79 30.84
CA ARG A 291 -19.51 -49.81 29.86
C ARG A 291 -18.57 -48.60 29.80
N HIS A 292 -17.83 -48.50 28.70
CA HIS A 292 -16.97 -47.35 28.37
C HIS A 292 -17.47 -46.69 27.07
N CYS A 293 -18.63 -46.04 27.15
CA CYS A 293 -19.27 -45.43 25.99
C CYS A 293 -19.97 -44.10 26.32
N ALA A 294 -20.13 -43.26 25.31
CA ALA A 294 -20.86 -42.01 25.37
C ALA A 294 -21.93 -41.98 24.28
N TYR A 295 -23.09 -41.40 24.58
CA TYR A 295 -24.22 -41.28 23.67
C TYR A 295 -24.43 -39.82 23.29
N TYR A 296 -24.49 -39.55 22.00
CA TYR A 296 -24.71 -38.22 21.45
C TYR A 296 -25.96 -38.22 20.56
N THR A 297 -26.58 -37.06 20.43
CA THR A 297 -27.65 -36.83 19.44
C THR A 297 -27.53 -35.43 18.84
N GLN A 298 -28.15 -35.22 17.69
CA GLN A 298 -28.21 -33.90 17.06
C GLN A 298 -29.23 -33.02 17.78
N LYS A 299 -28.96 -31.72 17.89
CA LYS A 299 -29.85 -30.75 18.56
C LYS A 299 -31.19 -30.61 17.83
N GLU A 300 -31.14 -30.56 16.50
CA GLU A 300 -32.32 -30.34 15.65
C GLU A 300 -33.03 -31.65 15.28
N TYR A 301 -32.31 -32.78 15.24
CA TYR A 301 -32.84 -34.06 14.77
C TYR A 301 -32.49 -35.21 15.73
N GLN A 302 -33.28 -35.33 16.80
CA GLN A 302 -33.02 -36.28 17.89
C GLN A 302 -33.36 -37.75 17.59
N VAL A 303 -33.72 -38.07 16.33
CA VAL A 303 -34.12 -39.42 15.90
C VAL A 303 -32.94 -40.39 15.82
N VAL A 304 -31.71 -39.86 15.71
CA VAL A 304 -30.48 -40.67 15.61
C VAL A 304 -29.66 -40.53 16.88
N LEU A 305 -29.27 -41.67 17.44
CA LEU A 305 -28.36 -41.76 18.58
C LEU A 305 -27.00 -42.29 18.09
N TYR A 306 -25.93 -41.61 18.48
CA TYR A 306 -24.56 -42.00 18.18
C TYR A 306 -23.91 -42.53 19.45
N GLN A 307 -23.66 -43.84 19.48
CA GLN A 307 -22.94 -44.50 20.56
C GLN A 307 -21.45 -44.52 20.22
N TYR A 308 -20.65 -43.74 20.93
CA TYR A 308 -19.20 -43.69 20.82
C TYR A 308 -18.55 -44.57 21.88
N ASN A 309 -17.71 -45.50 21.46
CA ASN A 309 -16.90 -46.30 22.37
C ASN A 309 -15.60 -45.57 22.71
N LEU A 310 -15.35 -45.34 24.00
CA LEU A 310 -14.23 -44.54 24.49
C LEU A 310 -12.87 -45.24 24.35
N GLU A 311 -12.85 -46.57 24.23
CA GLU A 311 -11.61 -47.36 24.14
C GLU A 311 -11.14 -47.53 22.68
N ASN A 312 -12.06 -47.93 21.79
CA ASN A 312 -11.73 -48.27 20.41
C ASN A 312 -12.07 -47.16 19.40
N ARG A 313 -12.63 -46.03 19.89
CA ARG A 313 -13.04 -44.85 19.11
C ARG A 313 -14.01 -45.14 17.96
N LYS A 314 -14.76 -46.25 18.04
CA LYS A 314 -15.78 -46.59 17.04
C LYS A 314 -17.11 -45.95 17.41
N VAL A 315 -17.80 -45.44 16.39
CA VAL A 315 -19.15 -44.92 16.50
C VAL A 315 -20.13 -45.95 15.93
N ARG A 316 -21.15 -46.28 16.71
CA ARG A 316 -22.32 -47.02 16.26
C ARG A 316 -23.50 -46.07 16.13
N VAL A 317 -24.19 -46.14 15.00
CA VAL A 317 -25.37 -45.34 14.70
C VAL A 317 -26.62 -46.15 15.02
N ILE A 318 -27.49 -45.61 15.86
CA ILE A 318 -28.77 -46.18 16.25
C ILE A 318 -29.85 -45.25 15.71
N ASP A 319 -30.52 -45.68 14.64
CA ASP A 319 -31.56 -44.90 13.97
C ASP A 319 -32.95 -45.37 14.43
N LEU A 320 -33.63 -44.53 15.21
CA LEU A 320 -34.94 -44.86 15.79
C LEU A 320 -36.03 -45.01 14.71
N SER A 321 -35.86 -44.40 13.53
CA SER A 321 -36.81 -44.54 12.42
C SER A 321 -36.74 -45.93 11.77
N LYS A 322 -35.57 -46.59 11.83
CA LYS A 322 -35.33 -47.91 11.24
C LYS A 322 -35.42 -49.04 12.26
N THR A 323 -35.43 -48.71 13.54
CA THR A 323 -35.42 -49.68 14.63
C THR A 323 -36.80 -50.32 14.77
N LYS A 324 -36.86 -51.65 14.76
CA LYS A 324 -38.11 -52.39 14.97
C LYS A 324 -38.43 -52.43 16.46
N ILE A 325 -39.42 -51.65 16.86
CA ILE A 325 -39.91 -51.60 18.24
C ILE A 325 -41.24 -52.36 18.28
N TYR A 326 -41.40 -53.31 19.18
CA TYR A 326 -42.66 -54.04 19.28
C TYR A 326 -43.55 -53.37 20.33
N PRO A 327 -44.81 -53.00 19.99
CA PRO A 327 -45.73 -52.47 20.98
C PRO A 327 -46.07 -53.54 22.03
N LYS A 328 -46.37 -53.09 23.24
CA LYS A 328 -46.86 -53.96 24.32
C LYS A 328 -48.13 -54.65 23.84
N LYS A 329 -48.16 -55.98 23.89
CA LYS A 329 -49.30 -56.79 23.42
C LYS A 329 -50.52 -56.57 24.33
N GLU A 330 -51.38 -55.62 23.97
CA GLU A 330 -52.74 -55.61 24.46
C GLU A 330 -53.71 -55.15 23.37
N GLY A 331 -54.14 -56.11 22.55
CA GLY A 331 -55.46 -56.09 21.94
C GLY A 331 -55.67 -55.38 20.60
N GLN A 332 -54.85 -54.41 20.15
CA GLN A 332 -55.03 -53.81 18.82
C GLN A 332 -53.78 -53.08 18.30
N MET A 333 -53.46 -53.30 17.02
CA MET A 333 -52.29 -52.88 16.20
C MET A 333 -50.98 -53.69 16.31
N GLU A 334 -50.79 -54.59 15.33
CA GLU A 334 -49.54 -55.31 15.02
C GLU A 334 -48.53 -54.47 14.21
N VAL A 335 -48.68 -53.14 14.17
CA VAL A 335 -47.81 -52.28 13.35
C VAL A 335 -46.62 -51.83 14.20
N THR A 336 -45.42 -52.26 13.81
CA THR A 336 -44.15 -51.70 14.33
C THR A 336 -44.16 -50.18 14.13
N PRO A 337 -44.05 -49.37 15.19
CA PRO A 337 -44.06 -47.93 15.09
C PRO A 337 -42.77 -47.45 14.40
N VAL A 338 -42.92 -46.47 13.52
CA VAL A 338 -41.81 -45.78 12.87
C VAL A 338 -41.71 -44.40 13.50
N ILE A 339 -40.66 -44.16 14.28
CA ILE A 339 -40.46 -42.89 14.96
C ILE A 339 -39.90 -41.88 13.97
N PHE A 340 -40.65 -40.82 13.72
CA PHE A 340 -40.27 -39.74 12.81
C PHE A 340 -39.73 -38.52 13.55
N GLU A 341 -40.21 -38.28 14.76
CA GLU A 341 -39.82 -37.15 15.58
C GLU A 341 -39.62 -37.62 17.01
N VAL A 342 -38.61 -37.09 17.67
CA VAL A 342 -38.33 -37.33 19.10
C VAL A 342 -38.49 -36.00 19.82
N SER A 343 -39.46 -35.96 20.72
CA SER A 343 -39.79 -34.76 21.50
C SER A 343 -38.86 -34.60 22.71
N GLN A 344 -38.53 -35.72 23.36
CA GLN A 344 -37.72 -35.73 24.57
C GLN A 344 -36.99 -37.06 24.76
N ILE A 345 -35.76 -36.98 25.26
CA ILE A 345 -34.95 -38.12 25.71
C ILE A 345 -34.60 -37.88 27.18
N LEU A 346 -34.92 -38.86 28.03
CA LEU A 346 -34.61 -38.86 29.45
C LEU A 346 -33.68 -40.03 29.75
N VAL A 347 -32.63 -39.79 30.52
CA VAL A 347 -31.68 -40.82 30.96
C VAL A 347 -31.89 -41.10 32.43
N ARG A 348 -32.02 -42.37 32.80
CA ARG A 348 -32.08 -42.78 34.21
C ARG A 348 -31.44 -44.15 34.38
N GLY A 349 -30.35 -44.18 35.15
CA GLY A 349 -29.59 -45.41 35.36
C GLY A 349 -29.04 -45.94 34.04
N ASP A 350 -29.45 -47.16 33.69
CA ASP A 350 -29.09 -47.93 32.50
C ASP A 350 -30.09 -47.76 31.33
N ARG A 351 -31.14 -46.95 31.49
CA ARG A 351 -32.23 -46.82 30.51
C ARG A 351 -32.38 -45.41 29.98
N PHE A 352 -32.66 -45.32 28.68
CA PHE A 352 -33.15 -44.11 28.04
C PHE A 352 -34.65 -44.22 27.82
N TYR A 353 -35.41 -43.25 28.30
CA TYR A 353 -36.82 -43.09 28.02
C TYR A 353 -36.98 -42.04 26.91
N ILE A 354 -37.50 -42.48 25.78
CA ILE A 354 -37.61 -41.70 24.55
C ILE A 354 -39.09 -41.51 24.26
N ILE A 355 -39.52 -40.26 24.12
CA ILE A 355 -40.88 -39.92 23.70
C ILE A 355 -40.81 -39.53 22.23
N GLY A 356 -41.27 -40.43 21.37
CA GLY A 356 -41.26 -40.26 19.92
C GLY A 356 -42.65 -40.35 19.30
N SER A 357 -42.86 -39.69 18.17
CA SER A 357 -44.15 -39.68 17.47
C SER A 357 -44.04 -40.16 16.02
N THR A 358 -45.15 -40.70 15.51
CA THR A 358 -45.31 -41.06 14.10
C THR A 358 -45.82 -39.86 13.28
N ASN A 359 -45.52 -39.84 11.99
CA ASN A 359 -46.03 -38.82 11.06
C ASN A 359 -47.55 -38.94 10.87
N ALA A 360 -48.26 -37.81 10.83
CA ALA A 360 -49.72 -37.70 10.72
C ALA A 360 -50.35 -38.35 9.47
N ASN A 361 -49.55 -38.68 8.45
CA ASN A 361 -50.04 -39.23 7.18
C ASN A 361 -50.60 -40.67 7.26
N ALA A 362 -50.47 -41.36 8.40
CA ALA A 362 -50.92 -42.75 8.58
C ALA A 362 -52.08 -42.91 9.58
N GLY A 363 -53.00 -41.95 9.66
CA GLY A 363 -54.27 -42.11 10.39
C GLY A 363 -54.29 -41.60 11.83
N GLY A 364 -53.38 -40.70 12.21
CA GLY A 364 -53.39 -40.00 13.50
C GLY A 364 -51.98 -39.75 14.06
N TYR A 365 -51.83 -38.69 14.87
CA TYR A 365 -50.60 -38.43 15.63
C TYR A 365 -50.61 -39.33 16.87
N ILE A 366 -49.71 -40.33 16.90
CA ILE A 366 -49.54 -41.23 18.05
C ILE A 366 -48.15 -40.98 18.62
N ALA A 367 -48.11 -40.71 19.93
CA ALA A 367 -46.90 -40.63 20.72
C ALA A 367 -46.62 -41.99 21.37
N TYR A 368 -45.35 -42.38 21.39
CA TYR A 368 -44.85 -43.63 21.96
C TYR A 368 -43.85 -43.34 23.07
N LEU A 369 -44.01 -44.03 24.19
CA LEU A 369 -43.04 -44.05 25.28
C LEU A 369 -42.15 -45.29 25.14
N ILE A 370 -40.91 -45.09 24.75
CA ILE A 370 -39.96 -46.16 24.47
C ILE A 370 -38.88 -46.17 25.54
N ALA A 371 -38.62 -47.34 26.12
CA ALA A 371 -37.44 -47.59 26.93
C ALA A 371 -36.36 -48.28 26.08
N TYR A 372 -35.16 -47.69 26.05
CA TYR A 372 -33.97 -48.30 25.50
C TYR A 372 -33.05 -48.71 26.64
N ASP A 373 -32.84 -50.03 26.76
CA ASP A 373 -31.93 -50.61 27.73
C ASP A 373 -30.51 -50.61 27.15
N THR A 374 -29.60 -49.90 27.81
CA THR A 374 -28.22 -49.74 27.32
C THR A 374 -27.33 -50.94 27.60
N ASP A 375 -27.71 -51.83 28.52
CA ASP A 375 -26.93 -53.05 28.84
C ASP A 375 -27.28 -54.20 27.87
N TYR A 376 -28.56 -54.37 27.56
CA TYR A 376 -29.03 -55.41 26.64
C TYR A 376 -29.25 -54.92 25.21
N GLU A 377 -29.08 -53.63 24.97
CA GLU A 377 -29.27 -52.97 23.67
C GLU A 377 -30.66 -53.24 23.07
N SER A 378 -31.67 -53.29 23.92
CA SER A 378 -33.02 -53.68 23.55
C SER A 378 -34.00 -52.51 23.70
N PHE A 379 -34.98 -52.45 22.80
CA PHE A 379 -36.04 -51.45 22.83
C PHE A 379 -37.34 -52.10 23.29
N GLU A 380 -37.98 -51.48 24.26
CA GLU A 380 -39.29 -51.87 24.78
C GLU A 380 -40.24 -50.67 24.66
N CYS A 381 -41.42 -50.88 24.05
CA CYS A 381 -42.48 -49.89 24.09
C CYS A 381 -43.24 -50.05 25.41
N LEU A 382 -43.14 -49.06 26.30
CA LEU A 382 -43.80 -49.09 27.59
C LEU A 382 -45.30 -48.84 27.47
N ASP A 383 -45.65 -47.81 26.68
CA ASP A 383 -47.03 -47.40 26.42
C ASP A 383 -47.11 -46.46 25.19
N TYR A 384 -48.31 -46.20 24.68
CA TYR A 384 -48.57 -45.31 23.54
C TYR A 384 -49.90 -44.57 23.69
N GLY A 385 -50.00 -43.35 23.16
CA GLY A 385 -51.21 -42.54 23.29
C GLY A 385 -51.24 -41.35 22.34
N VAL A 386 -52.22 -40.46 22.51
CA VAL A 386 -52.30 -39.20 21.74
C VAL A 386 -51.40 -38.12 22.30
N ASN A 387 -51.03 -38.22 23.58
CA ASN A 387 -50.14 -37.30 24.26
C ASN A 387 -49.44 -38.00 25.43
N ILE A 388 -48.18 -37.65 25.68
CA ILE A 388 -47.40 -38.22 26.78
C ILE A 388 -46.70 -37.06 27.50
N GLN A 389 -46.89 -36.97 28.80
CA GLN A 389 -46.27 -35.93 29.64
C GLN A 389 -45.52 -36.55 30.80
N LEU A 390 -44.29 -36.09 31.02
CA LEU A 390 -43.51 -36.49 32.18
C LEU A 390 -43.92 -35.68 33.41
N ILE A 391 -44.11 -36.37 34.53
CA ILE A 391 -44.50 -35.78 35.82
C ILE A 391 -43.58 -36.30 36.94
N ASN A 392 -43.70 -35.71 38.13
CA ASN A 392 -42.97 -36.12 39.35
C ASN A 392 -41.46 -36.22 39.11
N ASP A 393 -40.85 -35.12 38.66
CA ASP A 393 -39.42 -35.04 38.32
C ASP A 393 -38.97 -36.11 37.32
N ASN A 394 -39.81 -36.33 36.30
CA ASN A 394 -39.60 -37.34 35.26
C ASN A 394 -39.52 -38.78 35.77
N ARG A 395 -40.13 -39.07 36.93
CA ARG A 395 -40.22 -40.44 37.46
C ARG A 395 -41.44 -41.21 36.96
N GLN A 396 -42.42 -40.50 36.43
CA GLN A 396 -43.66 -41.05 35.91
C GLN A 396 -44.01 -40.36 34.59
N ALA A 397 -44.67 -41.09 33.72
CA ALA A 397 -45.26 -40.55 32.49
C ALA A 397 -46.78 -40.70 32.58
N VAL A 398 -47.51 -39.62 32.31
CA VAL A 398 -48.95 -39.65 32.09
C VAL A 398 -49.18 -39.80 30.60
N VAL A 399 -49.82 -40.89 30.21
CA VAL A 399 -50.16 -41.21 28.82
C VAL A 399 -51.65 -40.97 28.66
N THR A 400 -52.00 -39.99 27.82
CA THR A 400 -53.39 -39.74 27.45
C THR A 400 -53.74 -40.65 26.29
N HIS A 401 -54.63 -41.58 26.56
CA HIS A 401 -55.20 -42.48 25.57
C HIS A 401 -56.45 -41.87 24.96
N ALA A 402 -56.73 -42.19 23.71
CA ALA A 402 -57.97 -41.80 23.05
C ALA A 402 -58.57 -42.99 22.31
N LYS A 403 -59.85 -43.25 22.54
CA LYS A 403 -60.62 -44.25 21.81
C LYS A 403 -61.82 -43.59 21.15
N MET A 404 -61.93 -43.73 19.83
CA MET A 404 -63.10 -43.24 19.11
C MET A 404 -64.35 -43.99 19.58
N ILE A 405 -65.37 -43.25 19.99
CA ILE A 405 -66.66 -43.78 20.42
C ILE A 405 -67.68 -43.69 19.28
N LYS A 406 -67.56 -42.63 18.46
CA LYS A 406 -68.49 -42.36 17.36
C LYS A 406 -67.74 -41.67 16.22
N GLU A 407 -67.91 -42.21 15.03
CA GLU A 407 -67.30 -41.70 13.80
C GLU A 407 -68.15 -40.53 13.25
N GLY A 408 -67.48 -39.40 12.98
CA GLY A 408 -68.08 -38.22 12.35
C GLY A 408 -67.83 -38.16 10.84
N GLU A 409 -68.36 -37.15 10.16
CA GLU A 409 -68.11 -36.96 8.71
C GLU A 409 -66.64 -36.61 8.40
N SER A 410 -65.92 -36.09 9.39
CA SER A 410 -64.47 -35.93 9.38
C SER A 410 -63.86 -36.43 10.70
N PHE A 411 -62.53 -36.65 10.72
CA PHE A 411 -61.82 -37.04 11.94
C PHE A 411 -61.97 -36.00 13.07
N ALA A 412 -62.12 -34.72 12.71
CA ALA A 412 -62.35 -33.63 13.67
C ALA A 412 -63.76 -33.66 14.27
N ASP A 413 -64.74 -34.24 13.57
CA ASP A 413 -66.13 -34.36 14.01
C ASP A 413 -66.41 -35.69 14.76
N SER A 414 -65.39 -36.52 14.93
CA SER A 414 -65.50 -37.80 15.63
C SER A 414 -65.43 -37.59 17.15
N GLU A 415 -66.26 -38.31 17.90
CA GLU A 415 -66.27 -38.24 19.36
C GLU A 415 -65.27 -39.25 19.93
N PHE A 416 -64.31 -38.78 20.73
CA PHE A 416 -63.29 -39.62 21.37
C PHE A 416 -63.48 -39.66 22.89
N LYS A 417 -63.37 -40.85 23.47
CA LYS A 417 -63.18 -41.03 24.91
C LYS A 417 -61.70 -40.91 25.19
N THR A 418 -61.31 -39.94 26.01
CA THR A 418 -59.95 -39.87 26.53
C THR A 418 -59.88 -40.35 27.98
N TRP A 419 -58.78 -40.98 28.34
CA TRP A 419 -58.43 -41.30 29.73
C TRP A 419 -56.93 -41.25 29.88
N ASP A 420 -56.47 -40.98 31.11
CA ASP A 420 -55.06 -40.89 31.43
C ASP A 420 -54.62 -42.15 32.17
N GLU A 421 -53.48 -42.70 31.77
CA GLU A 421 -52.80 -43.78 32.46
C GLU A 421 -51.44 -43.29 32.96
N THR A 422 -51.07 -43.65 34.19
CA THR A 422 -49.77 -43.28 34.75
C THR A 422 -48.82 -44.46 34.70
N VAL A 423 -47.74 -44.31 33.93
CA VAL A 423 -46.68 -45.31 33.79
C VAL A 423 -45.50 -44.90 34.67
N ASN A 424 -45.05 -45.81 35.53
CA ASN A 424 -43.84 -45.59 36.33
C ASN A 424 -42.60 -45.82 35.46
N LEU A 425 -41.65 -44.89 35.52
CA LEU A 425 -40.33 -45.03 34.91
C LEU A 425 -39.38 -45.53 36.00
N PRO A 426 -38.97 -46.81 35.98
CA PRO A 426 -38.11 -47.38 37.03
C PRO A 426 -36.77 -46.63 37.22
#